data_AF-A0A9X6BA58-F1
#
_entry.id   AF-A0A9X6BA58-F1
#
_cell.length_a   1.000
_cell.length_b   1.000
_cell.length_c   1.000
_cell.angle_alpha   90.00
_cell.angle_beta   90.00
_cell.angle_gamma   90.00
#
_symmetry.space_group_name_H-M   'P 1'
#
loop_
_entity.id
_entity.type
_entity.pdbx_description
1 polymer ?
#
loop_
_entity_poly.entity_id
_entity_poly.type
_entity_poly.pdbx_seq_one_letter_code
_entity_poly.pdbx_strand_id
1 'polypeptide(L)'
;MSRLQQHFEERREYIFNRLKQPEYTERSIEKVRQAQKEIKNTVRTIKDLLLFDKTTDPCLPEVAQFSLQHITNSESFENVKKLVPSSIKKLSEEERAKVLDETLSVANQVMNLERTVFIMMFNAKEQLLMNFYKKKRRSQTELHFDVADKDGFDQELYQTRIEELRSDIRVVAFKKFCSNEPTPDDLESFKERYETAILPKVQEIVSLIEPSLIRLDVFLNPVIGYGTNQITLDEMVKQLSKNLSLLHELSKTEYCPTVEMTVKEYAFLEAMNDSKKVKELQPSK
;
A
#
# COMPACT_ATOMS: atom_id res chain seq x y z
N MET A 1 -8.93 -7.35 15.13
CA MET A 1 -8.85 -6.50 13.92
C MET A 1 -8.79 -7.40 12.70
N SER A 2 -9.39 -7.06 11.55
CA SER A 2 -9.25 -7.90 10.35
C SER A 2 -7.86 -7.74 9.74
N ARG A 3 -7.33 -8.78 9.05
CA ARG A 3 -6.02 -8.68 8.37
C ARG A 3 -6.00 -7.56 7.33
N LEU A 4 -7.15 -7.28 6.70
CA LEU A 4 -7.38 -6.14 5.82
C LEU A 4 -7.12 -4.80 6.52
N GLN A 5 -7.73 -4.62 7.68
CA GLN A 5 -7.65 -3.38 8.45
C GLN A 5 -6.23 -3.17 8.99
N GLN A 6 -5.59 -4.25 9.43
CA GLN A 6 -4.19 -4.24 9.85
C GLN A 6 -3.25 -3.85 8.70
N HIS A 7 -3.41 -4.39 7.48
CA HIS A 7 -2.57 -4.05 6.33
C HIS A 7 -2.67 -2.56 5.94
N PHE A 8 -3.88 -2.00 5.91
CA PHE A 8 -4.08 -0.59 5.64
C PHE A 8 -3.56 0.33 6.76
N GLU A 9 -3.57 -0.14 8.01
CA GLU A 9 -3.01 0.58 9.15
C GLU A 9 -1.47 0.54 9.13
N GLU A 10 -0.84 -0.62 8.91
CA GLU A 10 0.62 -0.78 8.82
C GLU A 10 1.21 0.08 7.70
N ARG A 11 0.59 0.04 6.51
CA ARG A 11 1.03 0.83 5.36
C ARG A 11 0.97 2.32 5.64
N ARG A 12 -0.07 2.76 6.34
CA ARG A 12 -0.27 4.15 6.70
C ARG A 12 0.70 4.60 7.79
N GLU A 13 0.90 3.76 8.80
CA GLU A 13 1.86 3.99 9.87
C GLU A 13 3.28 4.12 9.32
N TYR A 14 3.67 3.26 8.36
CA TYR A 14 4.97 3.37 7.70
C TYR A 14 5.19 4.76 7.06
N ILE A 15 4.22 5.21 6.26
CA ILE A 15 4.31 6.52 5.58
C ILE A 15 4.34 7.65 6.61
N PHE A 16 3.56 7.55 7.68
CA PHE A 16 3.47 8.60 8.71
C PHE A 16 4.75 8.66 9.54
N ASN A 17 5.33 7.51 9.88
CA ASN A 17 6.58 7.43 10.62
C ASN A 17 7.77 7.94 9.80
N ARG A 18 7.74 7.79 8.48
CA ARG A 18 8.73 8.39 7.57
C ARG A 18 8.63 9.91 7.55
N LEU A 19 7.40 10.46 7.47
CA LEU A 19 7.16 11.90 7.52
C LEU A 19 7.49 12.56 8.88
N LYS A 20 7.76 11.77 9.93
CA LYS A 20 8.24 12.27 11.22
C LYS A 20 9.75 12.49 11.26
N GLN A 21 10.52 11.78 10.43
CA GLN A 21 11.99 11.83 10.48
C GLN A 21 12.52 13.23 10.12
N PRO A 22 13.67 13.65 10.70
CA PRO A 22 14.21 15.00 10.50
C PRO A 22 14.41 15.39 9.03
N GLU A 23 14.86 14.47 8.18
CA GLU A 23 15.10 14.72 6.75
C GLU A 23 13.82 15.04 5.94
N TYR A 24 12.63 14.71 6.46
CA TYR A 24 11.35 14.96 5.79
C TYR A 24 10.59 16.16 6.38
N THR A 25 11.24 17.01 7.17
CA THR A 25 10.58 18.15 7.86
C THR A 25 9.74 19.03 6.91
N GLU A 26 10.28 19.44 5.75
CA GLU A 26 9.54 20.26 4.79
C GLU A 26 8.34 19.51 4.17
N ARG A 27 8.50 18.21 3.88
CA ARG A 27 7.41 17.37 3.36
C ARG A 27 6.31 17.17 4.39
N SER A 28 6.68 16.96 5.65
CA SER A 28 5.75 16.86 6.78
C SER A 28 4.86 18.10 6.88
N ILE A 29 5.46 19.29 6.78
CA ILE A 29 4.75 20.57 6.82
C ILE A 29 3.83 20.74 5.62
N GLU A 30 4.30 20.40 4.42
CA GLU A 30 3.48 20.45 3.21
C GLU A 30 2.30 19.47 3.28
N LYS A 31 2.52 18.28 3.85
CA LYS A 31 1.47 17.30 4.07
C LYS A 31 0.38 17.81 5.01
N VAL A 32 0.77 18.47 6.10
CA VAL A 32 -0.17 19.12 7.02
C VAL A 32 -0.99 20.20 6.31
N ARG A 33 -0.35 21.05 5.48
CA ARG A 33 -1.06 22.08 4.69
C ARG A 33 -2.11 21.47 3.77
N GLN A 34 -1.70 20.43 3.05
CA GLN A 34 -2.57 19.72 2.13
C GLN A 34 -3.76 19.10 2.87
N ALA A 35 -3.50 18.45 4.01
CA ALA A 35 -4.53 17.86 4.86
C ALA A 35 -5.52 18.90 5.38
N GLN A 36 -5.05 20.06 5.83
CA GLN A 36 -5.92 21.16 6.25
C GLN A 36 -6.84 21.65 5.12
N LYS A 37 -6.29 21.84 3.91
CA LYS A 37 -7.06 22.24 2.72
C LYS A 37 -8.16 21.23 2.42
N GLU A 38 -7.85 19.95 2.52
CA GLU A 38 -8.79 18.88 2.22
C GLU A 38 -9.83 18.66 3.30
N ILE A 39 -9.46 18.68 4.57
CA ILE A 39 -10.41 18.67 5.69
C ILE A 39 -11.45 19.77 5.48
N LYS A 40 -11.00 21.00 5.19
CA LYS A 40 -11.89 22.14 4.95
C LYS A 40 -12.83 21.89 3.78
N ASN A 41 -12.31 21.41 2.65
CA ASN A 41 -13.10 21.18 1.44
C ASN A 41 -14.08 20.01 1.60
N THR A 42 -13.67 18.93 2.24
CA THR A 42 -14.53 17.76 2.50
C THR A 42 -15.62 18.10 3.50
N VAL A 43 -15.32 18.76 4.63
CA VAL A 43 -16.35 19.22 5.58
C VAL A 43 -17.39 20.08 4.86
N ARG A 44 -16.95 21.03 4.01
CA ARG A 44 -17.88 21.83 3.19
C ARG A 44 -18.73 20.96 2.27
N THR A 45 -18.11 19.98 1.60
CA THR A 45 -18.83 19.06 0.71
C THR A 45 -19.90 18.27 1.45
N ILE A 46 -19.56 17.69 2.61
CA ILE A 46 -20.53 16.93 3.42
C ILE A 46 -21.67 17.83 3.86
N LYS A 47 -21.41 19.06 4.32
CA LYS A 47 -22.46 20.03 4.67
C LYS A 47 -23.39 20.33 3.49
N ASP A 48 -22.81 20.56 2.32
CA ASP A 48 -23.57 20.86 1.10
C ASP A 48 -24.43 19.65 0.68
N LEU A 49 -23.92 18.43 0.79
CA LEU A 49 -24.66 17.19 0.50
C LEU A 49 -25.79 16.94 1.52
N LEU A 50 -25.53 17.14 2.81
CA LEU A 50 -26.55 17.03 3.86
C LEU A 50 -27.67 18.05 3.65
N LEU A 51 -27.35 19.29 3.24
CA LEU A 51 -28.35 20.30 2.93
C LEU A 51 -29.14 19.92 1.67
N PHE A 52 -28.44 19.48 0.62
CA PHE A 52 -29.06 19.02 -0.62
C PHE A 52 -30.04 17.86 -0.36
N ASP A 53 -29.65 16.90 0.47
CA ASP A 53 -30.47 15.76 0.85
C ASP A 53 -31.76 16.19 1.54
N LYS A 54 -31.69 17.14 2.49
CA LYS A 54 -32.86 17.72 3.18
C LYS A 54 -33.84 18.46 2.27
N THR A 55 -33.36 19.05 1.19
CA THR A 55 -34.19 19.77 0.20
C THR A 55 -34.79 18.85 -0.87
N THR A 56 -34.56 17.55 -0.76
CA THR A 56 -35.10 16.49 -1.63
C THR A 56 -35.72 15.40 -0.76
N ASP A 57 -36.09 14.24 -1.32
CA ASP A 57 -36.57 13.08 -0.55
C ASP A 57 -35.43 12.46 0.27
N PRO A 58 -35.28 12.71 1.59
CA PRO A 58 -34.02 12.48 2.31
C PRO A 58 -33.60 11.01 2.35
N CYS A 59 -32.33 10.72 2.04
CA CYS A 59 -31.78 9.36 2.11
C CYS A 59 -30.60 9.23 3.08
N LEU A 60 -30.07 10.34 3.61
CA LEU A 60 -28.98 10.30 4.57
C LEU A 60 -29.54 10.19 6.00
N PRO A 61 -29.07 9.22 6.80
CA PRO A 61 -29.51 9.08 8.18
C PRO A 61 -29.00 10.25 9.03
N GLU A 62 -29.76 10.63 10.06
CA GLU A 62 -29.39 11.71 10.98
C GLU A 62 -27.99 11.51 11.60
N VAL A 63 -27.58 10.26 11.79
CA VAL A 63 -26.24 9.90 12.28
C VAL A 63 -25.12 10.52 11.45
N ALA A 64 -25.30 10.72 10.14
CA ALA A 64 -24.28 11.37 9.30
C ALA A 64 -24.07 12.84 9.71
N GLN A 65 -25.15 13.55 10.05
CA GLN A 65 -25.07 14.91 10.57
C GLN A 65 -24.44 14.94 11.97
N PHE A 66 -24.84 14.02 12.86
CA PHE A 66 -24.25 13.90 14.20
C PHE A 66 -22.75 13.58 14.14
N SER A 67 -22.32 12.65 13.26
CA SER A 67 -20.91 12.34 13.06
C SER A 67 -20.13 13.56 12.57
N LEU A 68 -20.68 14.34 11.63
CA LEU A 68 -20.02 15.56 11.18
C LEU A 68 -19.87 16.56 12.32
N GLN A 69 -20.93 16.78 13.10
CA GLN A 69 -20.91 17.69 14.24
C GLN A 69 -19.90 17.26 15.29
N HIS A 70 -19.87 15.96 15.63
CA HIS A 70 -18.90 15.40 16.56
C HIS A 70 -17.46 15.67 16.10
N ILE A 71 -17.16 15.42 14.82
CA ILE A 71 -15.83 15.70 14.26
C ILE A 71 -15.53 17.20 14.34
N THR A 72 -16.44 18.07 13.87
CA THR A 72 -16.18 19.51 13.80
C THR A 72 -16.17 20.22 15.16
N ASN A 73 -16.74 19.60 16.20
CA ASN A 73 -16.72 20.12 17.57
C ASN A 73 -15.57 19.52 18.41
N SER A 74 -14.80 18.59 17.85
CA SER A 74 -13.66 18.00 18.55
C SER A 74 -12.53 19.03 18.74
N GLU A 75 -11.81 18.90 19.86
CA GLU A 75 -10.61 19.70 20.12
C GLU A 75 -9.60 19.57 18.99
N SER A 76 -9.38 18.34 18.50
CA SER A 76 -8.46 18.08 17.41
C SER A 76 -8.83 18.78 16.11
N PHE A 77 -10.11 18.85 15.76
CA PHE A 77 -10.53 19.61 14.58
C PHE A 77 -10.25 21.11 14.75
N GLU A 78 -10.52 21.68 15.92
CA GLU A 78 -10.23 23.09 16.19
C GLU A 78 -8.73 23.39 16.22
N ASN A 79 -7.91 22.48 16.74
CA ASN A 79 -6.44 22.55 16.70
C ASN A 79 -5.95 22.59 15.26
N VAL A 80 -6.37 21.63 14.44
CA VAL A 80 -6.01 21.54 13.01
C VAL A 80 -6.49 22.77 12.25
N LYS A 81 -7.68 23.29 12.55
CA LYS A 81 -8.24 24.48 11.88
C LYS A 81 -7.49 25.77 12.23
N LYS A 82 -7.00 25.92 13.47
CA LYS A 82 -6.26 27.11 13.94
C LYS A 82 -4.77 27.05 13.65
N LEU A 83 -4.25 25.87 13.34
CA LEU A 83 -2.83 25.66 13.06
C LEU A 83 -2.36 26.51 11.88
N VAL A 84 -1.31 27.30 12.11
CA VAL A 84 -0.66 28.10 11.07
C VAL A 84 0.54 27.32 10.53
N PRO A 85 0.54 26.88 9.27
CA PRO A 85 1.59 25.97 8.78
C PRO A 85 3.02 26.52 8.86
N SER A 86 3.20 27.84 8.82
CA SER A 86 4.52 28.46 8.99
C SER A 86 5.06 28.37 10.43
N SER A 87 4.21 28.16 11.43
CA SER A 87 4.65 27.96 12.82
C SER A 87 5.21 26.56 13.07
N ILE A 88 4.87 25.57 12.23
CA ILE A 88 5.31 24.17 12.40
C ILE A 88 6.84 24.04 12.32
N LYS A 89 7.51 24.88 11.51
CA LYS A 89 8.99 24.90 11.41
C LYS A 89 9.69 25.21 12.75
N LYS A 90 8.99 25.89 13.66
CA LYS A 90 9.54 26.32 14.95
C LYS A 90 9.26 25.33 16.08
N LEU A 91 8.47 24.29 15.82
CA LEU A 91 8.15 23.26 16.79
C LEU A 91 9.31 22.28 16.93
N SER A 92 9.41 21.68 18.12
CA SER A 92 10.25 20.49 18.32
C SER A 92 9.81 19.33 17.44
N GLU A 93 10.67 18.32 17.29
CA GLU A 93 10.36 17.13 16.50
C GLU A 93 9.13 16.38 17.04
N GLU A 94 9.04 16.21 18.36
CA GLU A 94 7.91 15.57 19.04
C GLU A 94 6.60 16.33 18.82
N GLU A 95 6.62 17.66 18.96
CA GLU A 95 5.44 18.50 18.73
C GLU A 95 5.00 18.48 17.26
N ARG A 96 5.96 18.49 16.32
CA ARG A 96 5.66 18.38 14.89
C ARG A 96 5.05 17.03 14.54
N ALA A 97 5.58 15.93 15.09
CA ALA A 97 5.03 14.60 14.92
C ALA A 97 3.59 14.51 15.44
N LYS A 98 3.33 15.08 16.62
CA LYS A 98 1.97 15.15 17.20
C LYS A 98 1.00 15.94 16.31
N VAL A 99 1.44 17.10 15.79
CA VAL A 99 0.65 17.91 14.86
C VAL A 99 0.32 17.14 13.58
N LEU A 100 1.29 16.40 13.03
CA LEU A 100 1.08 15.56 11.86
C LEU A 100 0.04 14.46 12.14
N ASP A 101 0.22 13.70 13.22
CA ASP A 101 -0.68 12.60 13.60
C ASP A 101 -2.12 13.10 13.83
N GLU A 102 -2.28 14.20 14.57
CA GLU A 102 -3.59 14.80 14.84
C GLU A 102 -4.26 15.28 13.55
N THR A 103 -3.52 15.96 12.67
CA THR A 103 -4.03 16.45 11.40
C THR A 103 -4.50 15.30 10.50
N LEU A 104 -3.70 14.24 10.38
CA LEU A 104 -4.03 13.11 9.52
C LEU A 104 -5.16 12.25 10.11
N SER A 105 -5.26 12.15 11.43
CA SER A 105 -6.39 11.53 12.12
C SER A 105 -7.71 12.25 11.79
N VAL A 106 -7.75 13.57 11.90
CA VAL A 106 -8.92 14.38 11.54
C VAL A 106 -9.26 14.24 10.06
N ALA A 107 -8.26 14.30 9.17
CA ALA A 107 -8.46 14.09 7.73
C ALA A 107 -9.14 12.75 7.44
N ASN A 108 -8.67 11.68 8.09
CA ASN A 108 -9.21 10.34 7.92
C ASN A 108 -10.66 10.24 8.41
N GLN A 109 -11.00 10.80 9.57
CA GLN A 109 -12.38 10.81 10.08
C GLN A 109 -13.33 11.51 9.09
N VAL A 110 -12.93 12.69 8.60
CA VAL A 110 -13.69 13.51 7.67
C VAL A 110 -13.87 12.80 6.32
N MET A 111 -12.82 12.21 5.76
CA MET A 111 -12.86 11.49 4.48
C MET A 111 -13.69 10.20 4.56
N ASN A 112 -13.61 9.45 5.67
CA ASN A 112 -14.42 8.24 5.83
C ASN A 112 -15.91 8.58 5.92
N LEU A 113 -16.28 9.64 6.65
CA LEU A 113 -17.66 10.11 6.68
C LEU A 113 -18.14 10.54 5.29
N GLU A 114 -17.30 11.23 4.53
CA GLU A 114 -17.60 11.62 3.17
C GLU A 114 -17.87 10.42 2.25
N ARG A 115 -17.02 9.39 2.32
CA ARG A 115 -17.20 8.13 1.56
C ARG A 115 -18.53 7.47 1.90
N THR A 116 -18.88 7.40 3.19
CA THR A 116 -20.16 6.85 3.65
C THR A 116 -21.34 7.63 3.07
N VAL A 117 -21.30 8.97 3.15
CA VAL A 117 -22.33 9.85 2.58
C VAL A 117 -22.43 9.68 1.07
N PHE A 118 -21.30 9.60 0.38
CA PHE A 118 -21.24 9.36 -1.06
C PHE A 118 -21.92 8.05 -1.44
N ILE A 119 -21.55 6.93 -0.80
CA ILE A 119 -22.11 5.60 -1.12
C ILE A 119 -23.62 5.58 -0.89
N MET A 120 -24.09 6.12 0.23
CA MET A 120 -25.53 6.19 0.53
C MET A 120 -26.28 7.00 -0.52
N MET A 121 -25.78 8.18 -0.87
CA MET A 121 -26.37 9.01 -1.91
C MET A 121 -26.24 8.40 -3.31
N PHE A 122 -25.17 7.67 -3.60
CA PHE A 122 -24.98 6.99 -4.87
C PHE A 122 -26.04 5.91 -5.05
N ASN A 123 -26.25 5.09 -4.03
CA ASN A 123 -27.24 4.01 -4.04
C ASN A 123 -28.68 4.52 -4.12
N ALA A 124 -28.99 5.65 -3.49
CA ALA A 124 -30.36 6.18 -3.46
C ALA A 124 -30.66 7.21 -4.58
N LYS A 125 -29.65 7.98 -5.00
CA LYS A 125 -29.82 9.21 -5.79
C LYS A 125 -28.65 9.47 -6.77
N GLU A 126 -28.13 8.43 -7.42
CA GLU A 126 -26.96 8.49 -8.29
C GLU A 126 -26.95 9.71 -9.24
N GLN A 127 -28.00 9.89 -10.05
CA GLN A 127 -28.03 10.98 -11.05
C GLN A 127 -27.94 12.37 -10.41
N LEU A 128 -28.62 12.58 -9.28
CA LEU A 128 -28.59 13.85 -8.55
C LEU A 128 -27.21 14.11 -7.94
N LEU A 129 -26.59 13.08 -7.36
CA LEU A 129 -25.24 13.14 -6.82
C LEU A 129 -24.21 13.45 -7.93
N MET A 130 -24.29 12.77 -9.07
CA MET A 130 -23.40 13.01 -10.20
C MET A 130 -23.59 14.43 -10.78
N ASN A 131 -24.82 14.94 -10.81
CA ASN A 131 -25.09 16.33 -11.21
C ASN A 131 -24.53 17.35 -10.21
N PHE A 132 -24.61 17.07 -8.90
CA PHE A 132 -23.98 17.88 -7.87
C PHE A 132 -22.47 18.00 -8.10
N TYR A 133 -21.77 16.88 -8.35
CA TYR A 133 -20.32 16.88 -8.60
C TYR A 133 -19.93 17.43 -9.98
N LYS A 134 -20.79 17.31 -11.01
CA LYS A 134 -20.55 17.99 -12.31
C LYS A 134 -20.56 19.52 -12.17
N LYS A 135 -21.48 20.06 -11.35
CA LYS A 135 -21.59 21.50 -11.07
C LYS A 135 -20.47 21.99 -10.14
N LYS A 136 -20.01 21.15 -9.23
CA LYS A 136 -18.87 21.40 -8.35
C LYS A 136 -17.72 20.48 -8.77
N ARG A 137 -17.05 20.78 -9.90
CA ARG A 137 -15.84 20.06 -10.32
C ARG A 137 -14.88 20.00 -9.14
N ARG A 138 -14.79 18.83 -8.52
CA ARG A 138 -13.75 18.56 -7.54
C ARG A 138 -12.45 18.39 -8.29
N SER A 139 -11.40 19.08 -7.83
CA SER A 139 -10.07 18.51 -7.94
C SER A 139 -10.12 17.16 -7.22
N GLN A 140 -9.62 16.09 -7.84
CA GLN A 140 -9.34 14.84 -7.13
C GLN A 140 -8.63 15.18 -5.80
N THR A 141 -8.91 14.43 -4.73
CA THR A 141 -8.16 14.57 -3.46
C THR A 141 -6.67 14.56 -3.80
N GLU A 142 -5.92 15.52 -3.31
CA GLU A 142 -4.47 15.58 -3.52
C GLU A 142 -3.74 14.85 -2.37
N LEU A 143 -4.46 14.45 -1.30
CA LEU A 143 -3.99 13.74 -0.10
C LEU A 143 -3.61 12.30 -0.39
N HIS A 144 -2.83 12.10 -1.43
CA HIS A 144 -2.10 10.89 -1.68
C HIS A 144 -0.87 10.91 -0.77
N PHE A 145 -0.71 9.88 0.05
CA PHE A 145 0.18 9.94 1.21
C PHE A 145 1.67 10.15 0.90
N ASP A 146 2.11 10.07 -0.35
CA ASP A 146 3.28 10.79 -0.83
C ASP A 146 3.18 11.00 -2.35
N VAL A 147 3.71 12.11 -2.88
CA VAL A 147 3.89 12.27 -4.35
C VAL A 147 5.07 11.43 -4.83
N ALA A 148 6.01 11.10 -3.92
CA ALA A 148 7.13 10.19 -4.19
C ALA A 148 6.70 8.72 -4.29
N ASP A 149 5.61 8.31 -3.64
CA ASP A 149 5.09 6.92 -3.74
C ASP A 149 4.48 6.62 -5.12
N LYS A 150 4.28 7.66 -5.95
CA LYS A 150 3.89 7.51 -7.36
C LYS A 150 5.00 6.91 -8.20
N ASP A 151 6.25 7.08 -7.76
CA ASP A 151 7.42 6.60 -8.48
C ASP A 151 7.75 5.16 -8.09
N GLY A 152 7.16 4.62 -7.01
CA GLY A 152 7.40 3.26 -6.53
C GLY A 152 8.75 3.11 -5.80
N PHE A 153 9.20 1.87 -5.60
CA PHE A 153 10.54 1.58 -5.10
C PHE A 153 11.63 1.81 -6.16
N ASP A 154 12.90 1.93 -5.76
CA ASP A 154 14.06 2.11 -6.66
C ASP A 154 14.27 0.89 -7.58
N GLN A 155 13.63 0.89 -8.75
CA GLN A 155 13.70 -0.22 -9.69
C GLN A 155 15.13 -0.46 -10.21
N GLU A 156 15.91 0.59 -10.45
CA GLU A 156 17.24 0.50 -11.05
C GLU A 156 18.23 -0.22 -10.13
N LEU A 157 18.16 0.05 -8.82
CA LEU A 157 18.93 -0.66 -7.81
C LEU A 157 18.69 -2.18 -7.86
N TYR A 158 17.42 -2.60 -7.84
CA TYR A 158 17.10 -4.04 -7.82
C TYR A 158 17.31 -4.70 -9.19
N GLN A 159 17.16 -3.95 -10.28
CA GLN A 159 17.50 -4.43 -11.62
C GLN A 159 19.00 -4.72 -11.73
N THR A 160 19.85 -3.86 -11.16
CA THR A 160 21.30 -4.08 -11.09
C THR A 160 21.62 -5.38 -10.35
N ARG A 161 20.99 -5.61 -9.18
CA ARG A 161 21.17 -6.85 -8.41
C ARG A 161 20.74 -8.10 -9.19
N ILE A 162 19.68 -8.01 -10.00
CA ILE A 162 19.24 -9.12 -10.87
C ILE A 162 20.31 -9.42 -11.93
N GLU A 163 20.91 -8.39 -12.54
CA GLU A 163 21.98 -8.60 -13.53
C GLU A 163 23.25 -9.20 -12.89
N GLU A 164 23.59 -8.82 -11.66
CA GLU A 164 24.74 -9.37 -10.91
C GLU A 164 24.63 -10.89 -10.68
N LEU A 165 23.41 -11.44 -10.65
CA LEU A 165 23.18 -12.90 -10.54
C LEU A 165 23.82 -13.70 -11.68
N ARG A 166 24.05 -13.09 -12.84
CA ARG A 166 24.72 -13.76 -13.98
C ARG A 166 26.10 -14.31 -13.62
N SER A 167 26.79 -13.61 -12.71
CA SER A 167 28.14 -13.95 -12.27
C SER A 167 28.19 -14.44 -10.82
N ASP A 168 27.07 -14.53 -10.12
CA ASP A 168 27.07 -14.93 -8.71
C ASP A 168 27.40 -16.42 -8.55
N ILE A 169 28.36 -16.71 -7.68
CA ILE A 169 28.86 -18.07 -7.43
C ILE A 169 27.77 -19.02 -6.92
N ARG A 170 26.77 -18.51 -6.19
CA ARG A 170 25.65 -19.30 -5.65
C ARG A 170 24.73 -19.78 -6.76
N VAL A 171 24.52 -18.97 -7.81
CA VAL A 171 23.73 -19.35 -8.99
C VAL A 171 24.43 -20.49 -9.74
N VAL A 172 25.76 -20.41 -9.90
CA VAL A 172 26.57 -21.47 -10.52
C VAL A 172 26.57 -22.73 -9.65
N ALA A 173 26.74 -22.60 -8.34
CA ALA A 173 26.73 -23.71 -7.40
C ALA A 173 25.36 -24.41 -7.37
N PHE A 174 24.27 -23.65 -7.40
CA PHE A 174 22.91 -24.16 -7.45
C PHE A 174 22.65 -24.98 -8.72
N LYS A 175 23.11 -24.49 -9.87
CA LYS A 175 23.01 -25.24 -11.13
C LYS A 175 23.71 -26.60 -11.05
N LYS A 176 24.95 -26.62 -10.52
CA LYS A 176 25.70 -27.88 -10.33
C LYS A 176 25.03 -28.80 -9.33
N PHE A 177 24.48 -28.23 -8.25
CA PHE A 177 23.73 -28.96 -7.24
C PHE A 177 22.53 -29.68 -7.89
N CYS A 178 21.68 -28.97 -8.61
CA CYS A 178 20.51 -29.56 -9.27
C CYS A 178 20.88 -30.61 -10.33
N SER A 179 21.96 -30.44 -11.08
CA SER A 179 22.44 -31.45 -12.04
C SER A 179 22.90 -32.76 -11.39
N ASN A 180 23.23 -32.72 -10.10
CA ASN A 180 23.68 -33.87 -9.32
C ASN A 180 22.60 -34.41 -8.38
N GLU A 181 21.40 -33.84 -8.40
CA GLU A 181 20.31 -34.31 -7.53
C GLU A 181 19.85 -35.71 -7.98
N PRO A 182 19.63 -36.63 -7.03
CA PRO A 182 19.12 -37.95 -7.34
C PRO A 182 17.72 -37.86 -7.93
N THR A 183 17.37 -38.83 -8.79
CA THR A 183 15.99 -38.97 -9.24
C THR A 183 15.14 -39.40 -8.04
N PRO A 184 14.02 -38.72 -7.74
CA PRO A 184 13.18 -39.09 -6.61
C PRO A 184 12.54 -40.46 -6.82
N ASP A 185 12.44 -41.26 -5.75
CA ASP A 185 11.81 -42.58 -5.77
C ASP A 185 10.27 -42.47 -5.78
N ASP A 186 9.74 -41.44 -5.12
CA ASP A 186 8.31 -41.14 -5.04
C ASP A 186 8.02 -39.64 -4.82
N LEU A 187 6.74 -39.27 -4.88
CA LEU A 187 6.31 -37.87 -4.73
C LEU A 187 6.62 -37.28 -3.35
N GLU A 188 6.55 -38.05 -2.28
CA GLU A 188 6.83 -37.56 -0.92
C GLU A 188 8.34 -37.33 -0.73
N SER A 189 9.18 -38.23 -1.23
CA SER A 189 10.64 -38.07 -1.27
C SER A 189 11.05 -36.82 -2.07
N PHE A 190 10.36 -36.52 -3.18
CA PHE A 190 10.57 -35.31 -3.95
C PHE A 190 10.19 -34.05 -3.14
N LYS A 191 9.02 -34.04 -2.50
CA LYS A 191 8.55 -32.89 -1.70
C LYS A 191 9.50 -32.59 -0.55
N GLU A 192 9.87 -33.63 0.21
CA GLU A 192 10.82 -33.49 1.32
C GLU A 192 12.15 -32.92 0.82
N ARG A 193 12.67 -33.44 -0.30
CA ARG A 193 13.93 -32.95 -0.87
C ARG A 193 13.82 -31.52 -1.41
N TYR A 194 12.69 -31.19 -2.04
CA TYR A 194 12.41 -29.83 -2.49
C TYR A 194 12.43 -28.85 -1.32
N GLU A 195 11.69 -29.14 -0.24
CA GLU A 195 11.57 -28.26 0.92
C GLU A 195 12.87 -28.14 1.72
N THR A 196 13.64 -29.24 1.86
CA THR A 196 14.83 -29.27 2.72
C THR A 196 16.13 -28.87 2.04
N ALA A 197 16.24 -29.07 0.71
CA ALA A 197 17.52 -28.91 0.01
C ALA A 197 17.46 -27.92 -1.16
N ILE A 198 16.39 -27.95 -1.96
CA ILE A 198 16.26 -27.09 -3.15
C ILE A 198 15.77 -25.69 -2.76
N LEU A 199 14.63 -25.59 -2.08
CA LEU A 199 13.97 -24.34 -1.73
C LEU A 199 14.88 -23.39 -0.93
N PRO A 200 15.65 -23.83 0.10
CA PRO A 200 16.54 -22.93 0.83
C PRO A 200 17.60 -22.28 -0.06
N LYS A 201 18.15 -23.00 -1.05
CA LYS A 201 19.13 -22.46 -2.01
C LYS A 201 18.51 -21.47 -2.97
N VAL A 202 17.28 -21.74 -3.41
CA VAL A 202 16.51 -20.82 -4.24
C VAL A 202 16.22 -19.53 -3.48
N GLN A 203 15.75 -19.64 -2.24
CA GLN A 203 15.48 -18.49 -1.37
C GLN A 203 16.74 -17.69 -1.07
N GLU A 204 17.89 -18.35 -0.88
CA GLU A 204 19.19 -17.68 -0.72
C GLU A 204 19.52 -16.82 -1.96
N ILE A 205 19.39 -17.36 -3.17
CA ILE A 205 19.64 -16.63 -4.42
C ILE A 205 18.67 -15.45 -4.59
N VAL A 206 17.37 -15.64 -4.33
CA VAL A 206 16.37 -14.58 -4.46
C VAL A 206 16.59 -13.48 -3.41
N SER A 207 17.06 -13.83 -2.21
CA SER A 207 17.37 -12.87 -1.15
C SER A 207 18.50 -11.89 -1.51
N LEU A 208 19.33 -12.22 -2.51
CA LEU A 208 20.38 -11.33 -3.00
C LEU A 208 19.83 -10.12 -3.75
N ILE A 209 18.68 -10.31 -4.40
CA ILE A 209 17.94 -9.21 -5.01
C ILE A 209 17.34 -8.38 -3.87
N GLU A 210 16.49 -8.99 -3.06
CA GLU A 210 15.81 -8.36 -1.93
C GLU A 210 15.16 -9.44 -1.05
N PRO A 211 15.46 -9.52 0.26
CA PRO A 211 14.97 -10.58 1.15
C PRO A 211 13.45 -10.76 1.17
N SER A 212 12.68 -9.69 1.02
CA SER A 212 11.21 -9.80 1.03
C SER A 212 10.64 -10.59 -0.16
N LEU A 213 11.37 -10.70 -1.27
CA LEU A 213 10.92 -11.40 -2.48
C LEU A 213 10.82 -12.92 -2.33
N ILE A 214 11.45 -13.53 -1.31
CA ILE A 214 11.39 -14.98 -1.08
C ILE A 214 9.98 -15.52 -0.84
N ARG A 215 9.04 -14.63 -0.52
CA ARG A 215 7.64 -14.94 -0.26
C ARG A 215 6.80 -15.10 -1.53
N LEU A 216 7.37 -14.77 -2.70
CA LEU A 216 6.66 -14.69 -3.95
C LEU A 216 7.16 -15.78 -4.92
N ASP A 217 6.31 -16.75 -5.23
CA ASP A 217 6.63 -17.85 -6.15
C ASP A 217 7.07 -17.34 -7.53
N VAL A 218 6.54 -16.21 -7.98
CA VAL A 218 6.95 -15.57 -9.24
C VAL A 218 8.45 -15.20 -9.28
N PHE A 219 9.11 -15.03 -8.13
CA PHE A 219 10.57 -14.82 -8.07
C PHE A 219 11.35 -16.12 -7.81
N LEU A 220 10.75 -17.12 -7.15
CA LEU A 220 11.38 -18.43 -6.92
C LEU A 220 11.41 -19.28 -8.20
N ASN A 221 10.30 -19.29 -8.95
CA ASN A 221 10.09 -20.17 -10.11
C ASN A 221 11.13 -20.00 -11.23
N PRO A 222 11.55 -18.79 -11.62
CA PRO A 222 12.62 -18.62 -12.61
C PRO A 222 13.93 -19.28 -12.17
N VAL A 223 14.31 -19.11 -10.89
CA VAL A 223 15.53 -19.69 -10.33
C VAL A 223 15.44 -21.22 -10.32
N ILE A 224 14.30 -21.78 -9.91
CA ILE A 224 14.04 -23.23 -9.96
C ILE A 224 14.13 -23.74 -11.41
N GLY A 225 13.51 -23.05 -12.36
CA GLY A 225 13.54 -23.41 -13.78
C GLY A 225 14.97 -23.44 -14.33
N TYR A 226 15.80 -22.48 -13.92
CA TYR A 226 17.22 -22.48 -14.28
C TYR A 226 17.96 -23.67 -13.66
N GLY A 227 17.80 -23.92 -12.36
CA GLY A 227 18.43 -25.05 -11.67
C GLY A 227 18.08 -26.39 -12.33
N THR A 228 16.80 -26.57 -12.69
CA THR A 228 16.25 -27.80 -13.28
C THR A 228 16.42 -27.94 -14.79
N ASN A 229 17.21 -27.08 -15.43
CA ASN A 229 17.44 -27.07 -16.88
C ASN A 229 16.18 -26.81 -17.74
N GLN A 230 15.10 -26.28 -17.17
CA GLN A 230 13.90 -25.90 -17.93
C GLN A 230 14.10 -24.58 -18.70
N ILE A 231 14.93 -23.68 -18.17
CA ILE A 231 15.28 -22.42 -18.81
C ILE A 231 16.79 -22.16 -18.73
N THR A 232 17.28 -21.30 -19.61
CA THR A 232 18.65 -20.79 -19.62
C THR A 232 18.86 -19.72 -18.55
N LEU A 233 20.12 -19.39 -18.24
CA LEU A 233 20.47 -18.30 -17.33
C LEU A 233 19.92 -16.95 -17.83
N ASP A 234 20.01 -16.70 -19.14
CA ASP A 234 19.49 -15.48 -19.76
C ASP A 234 17.97 -15.35 -19.61
N GLU A 235 17.25 -16.46 -19.77
CA GLU A 235 15.80 -16.51 -19.57
C GLU A 235 15.42 -16.30 -18.10
N MET A 236 16.18 -16.85 -17.16
CA MET A 236 15.99 -16.62 -15.73
C MET A 236 16.09 -15.12 -15.40
N VAL A 237 17.18 -14.48 -15.81
CA VAL A 237 17.42 -13.04 -15.59
C VAL A 237 16.28 -12.23 -16.21
N LYS A 238 15.93 -12.52 -17.47
CA LYS A 238 14.84 -11.82 -18.18
C LYS A 238 13.49 -11.96 -17.47
N GLN A 239 13.16 -13.14 -16.95
CA GLN A 239 11.91 -13.37 -16.22
C GLN A 239 11.91 -12.63 -14.88
N LEU A 240 13.02 -12.66 -14.13
CA LEU A 240 13.16 -11.92 -12.87
C LEU A 240 13.00 -10.40 -13.10
N SER A 241 13.64 -9.83 -14.13
CA SER A 241 13.51 -8.41 -14.48
C SER A 241 12.08 -8.04 -14.89
N LYS A 242 11.40 -8.92 -15.64
CA LYS A 242 9.99 -8.72 -15.99
C LYS A 242 9.11 -8.71 -14.74
N ASN A 243 9.34 -9.64 -13.81
CA ASN A 243 8.56 -9.73 -12.57
C ASN A 243 8.83 -8.53 -11.66
N LEU A 244 10.08 -8.05 -11.56
CA LEU A 244 10.43 -6.82 -10.86
C LEU A 244 9.73 -5.60 -11.47
N SER A 245 9.68 -5.50 -12.80
CA SER A 245 9.01 -4.40 -13.49
C SER A 245 7.50 -4.39 -13.21
N LEU A 246 6.85 -5.56 -13.23
CA LEU A 246 5.44 -5.68 -12.88
C LEU A 246 5.18 -5.35 -11.40
N LEU A 247 6.05 -5.80 -10.50
CA LEU A 247 5.99 -5.47 -9.08
C LEU A 247 6.17 -3.95 -8.87
N HIS A 248 7.07 -3.32 -9.63
CA HIS A 248 7.26 -1.88 -9.58
C HIS A 248 6.03 -1.10 -10.05
N GLU A 249 5.38 -1.52 -11.15
CA GLU A 249 4.13 -0.89 -11.58
C GLU A 249 2.99 -1.08 -10.56
N LEU A 250 2.92 -2.25 -9.91
CA LEU A 250 2.03 -2.45 -8.77
C LEU A 250 2.36 -1.46 -7.64
N SER A 251 3.65 -1.26 -7.34
CA SER A 251 4.08 -0.33 -6.29
C SER A 251 3.64 1.10 -6.57
N LYS A 252 3.59 1.53 -7.83
CA LYS A 252 3.08 2.86 -8.22
C LYS A 252 1.56 2.92 -8.10
N THR A 253 0.89 1.92 -8.63
CA THR A 253 -0.58 1.83 -8.66
C THR A 253 -1.16 1.78 -7.26
N GLU A 254 -0.55 0.96 -6.41
CA GLU A 254 -0.92 0.76 -5.02
C GLU A 254 -0.05 1.58 -4.09
N TYR A 255 0.63 2.64 -4.54
CA TYR A 255 1.43 3.57 -3.73
C TYR A 255 2.19 2.90 -2.56
N CYS A 256 3.02 1.91 -2.89
CA CYS A 256 3.89 1.19 -1.99
C CYS A 256 5.34 1.68 -2.21
N PRO A 257 5.92 2.45 -1.28
CA PRO A 257 7.25 3.03 -1.45
C PRO A 257 8.41 2.03 -1.42
N THR A 258 8.19 0.82 -0.91
CA THR A 258 9.25 -0.19 -0.72
C THR A 258 8.86 -1.51 -1.34
N VAL A 259 9.87 -2.33 -1.66
CA VAL A 259 9.65 -3.70 -2.14
C VAL A 259 8.89 -4.51 -1.10
N GLU A 260 9.25 -4.41 0.18
CA GLU A 260 8.57 -5.15 1.26
C GLU A 260 7.06 -4.84 1.31
N MET A 261 6.68 -3.56 1.25
CA MET A 261 5.27 -3.17 1.24
C MET A 261 4.56 -3.65 -0.02
N THR A 262 5.24 -3.58 -1.15
CA THR A 262 4.69 -4.06 -2.43
C THR A 262 4.50 -5.57 -2.43
N VAL A 263 5.41 -6.33 -1.80
CA VAL A 263 5.28 -7.78 -1.60
C VAL A 263 4.07 -8.09 -0.73
N LYS A 264 3.86 -7.36 0.37
CA LYS A 264 2.67 -7.51 1.22
C LYS A 264 1.38 -7.24 0.44
N GLU A 265 1.35 -6.16 -0.35
CA GLU A 265 0.23 -5.80 -1.20
C GLU A 265 -0.03 -6.86 -2.28
N TYR A 266 1.01 -7.32 -2.97
CA TYR A 266 0.91 -8.38 -3.97
C TYR A 266 0.29 -9.65 -3.37
N ALA A 267 0.80 -10.11 -2.22
CA ALA A 267 0.29 -11.30 -1.54
C ALA A 267 -1.17 -11.11 -1.09
N PHE A 268 -1.54 -9.89 -0.66
CA PHE A 268 -2.91 -9.54 -0.32
C PHE A 268 -3.84 -9.62 -1.54
N LEU A 269 -3.45 -9.03 -2.67
CA LEU A 269 -4.22 -9.07 -3.92
C LEU A 269 -4.38 -10.50 -4.45
N GLU A 270 -3.32 -11.32 -4.39
CA GLU A 270 -3.40 -12.75 -4.73
C GLU A 270 -4.39 -13.49 -3.83
N ALA A 271 -4.37 -13.23 -2.52
CA ALA A 271 -5.29 -13.86 -1.58
C ALA A 271 -6.75 -13.43 -1.78
N MET A 272 -7.00 -12.21 -2.26
CA MET A 272 -8.35 -11.76 -2.63
C MET A 272 -8.85 -12.41 -3.93
N ASN A 273 -7.95 -12.67 -4.88
CA ASN A 273 -8.30 -13.26 -6.17
C ASN A 273 -8.51 -14.78 -6.09
N ASP A 274 -7.95 -15.44 -5.07
CA ASP A 274 -8.16 -16.86 -4.78
C ASP A 274 -9.25 -17.05 -3.71
N SER A 275 -10.46 -17.42 -4.13
CA SER A 275 -11.61 -17.70 -3.25
C SER A 275 -11.34 -18.69 -2.11
N LYS A 276 -10.28 -19.53 -2.22
CA LYS A 276 -9.85 -20.45 -1.16
C LYS A 276 -8.99 -19.76 -0.08
N LYS A 277 -8.17 -18.76 -0.44
CA LYS A 277 -7.30 -18.00 0.49
C LYS A 277 -8.02 -16.87 1.22
N VAL A 278 -9.19 -16.44 0.75
CA VAL A 278 -10.05 -15.45 1.45
C VAL A 278 -10.38 -15.85 2.90
N LYS A 279 -10.43 -17.16 3.20
CA LYS A 279 -10.65 -17.66 4.58
C LYS A 279 -9.49 -17.34 5.53
N GLU A 280 -8.27 -17.18 5.03
CA GLU A 280 -7.11 -16.82 5.84
C GLU A 280 -7.09 -15.32 6.19
N LEU A 281 -7.85 -14.48 5.47
CA LEU A 281 -7.97 -13.04 5.77
C LEU A 281 -8.94 -12.74 6.92
N GLN A 282 -9.68 -13.73 7.40
CA GLN A 282 -10.50 -13.61 8.60
C GLN A 282 -9.69 -13.96 9.86
N PRO A 283 -9.88 -13.23 10.97
CA PRO A 283 -9.25 -13.61 12.22
C PRO A 283 -9.72 -15.02 12.62
N SER A 284 -8.77 -15.88 13.00
CA SER A 284 -9.10 -17.12 13.70
C SER A 284 -9.92 -16.75 14.94
N LYS A 285 -11.07 -17.39 15.12
CA LYS A 285 -11.88 -17.25 16.34
C LYS A 285 -11.10 -17.68 17.58
#